data_AF-C4ICR8-F1
#
_entry.id   AF-C4ICR8-F1
#
_cell.length_a   1.000
_cell.length_b   1.000
_cell.length_c   1.000
_cell.angle_alpha   90.00
_cell.angle_beta   90.00
_cell.angle_gamma   90.00
#
_symmetry.space_group_name_H-M   'P 1'
#
loop_
_entity.id
_entity.type
_entity.pdbx_description
1 polymer ?
#
loop_
_entity_poly.entity_id
_entity_poly.type
_entity_poly.pdbx_seq_one_letter_code
_entity_poly.pdbx_strand_id
1 'polypeptide(L)' 'MDTNMVLEDQLKELKLTKRSFVLEGKNTEELDYKIRLVEQEIKEHLEK' A
#
# COMPACT_ATOMS: atom_id res chain seq x y z
N MET A 1 -6.61 -6.88 -17.13
CA MET A 1 -6.64 -5.86 -16.07
C MET A 1 -5.28 -5.23 -16.04
N ASP A 2 -5.19 -3.91 -16.10
CA ASP A 2 -3.90 -3.21 -16.06
C ASP A 2 -3.24 -3.42 -14.69
N THR A 3 -2.01 -3.93 -14.69
CA THR A 3 -1.24 -4.22 -13.47
C THR A 3 -1.12 -3.00 -12.56
N ASN A 4 -0.99 -1.81 -13.15
CA ASN A 4 -0.96 -0.54 -12.40
C ASN A 4 -2.25 -0.28 -11.63
N MET A 5 -3.41 -0.59 -12.21
CA MET A 5 -4.71 -0.42 -11.55
C MET A 5 -4.84 -1.34 -10.34
N VAL A 6 -4.30 -2.58 -10.44
CA VAL A 6 -4.29 -3.54 -9.33
C VAL A 6 -3.38 -3.07 -8.19
N LEU A 7 -2.20 -2.54 -8.49
CA LEU A 7 -1.26 -2.04 -7.47
C LEU A 7 -1.80 -0.78 -6.77
N GLU A 8 -2.45 0.12 -7.50
CA GLU A 8 -3.10 1.31 -6.92
C GLU A 8 -4.25 0.94 -5.98
N ASP A 9 -5.07 -0.04 -6.36
CA ASP A 9 -6.15 -0.55 -5.50
C ASP A 9 -5.58 -1.21 -4.24
N GLN A 10 -4.54 -2.03 -4.35
CA GLN A 10 -3.86 -2.63 -3.19
C GLN A 10 -3.28 -1.57 -2.25
N LEU A 11 -2.64 -0.54 -2.80
CA LEU A 11 -2.08 0.56 -2.00
C LEU A 11 -3.18 1.30 -1.23
N LYS A 12 -4.32 1.54 -1.87
CA LYS A 12 -5.49 2.18 -1.25
C LYS A 12 -6.03 1.34 -0.09
N GLU A 13 -6.20 0.03 -0.29
CA GLU A 13 -6.67 -0.87 0.78
C GLU A 13 -5.70 -0.94 1.95
N LEU A 14 -4.39 -1.00 1.71
CA LEU A 14 -3.37 -0.99 2.76
C LEU A 14 -3.41 0.31 3.57
N LYS A 15 -3.57 1.47 2.92
CA LYS A 15 -3.66 2.77 3.60
C LYS A 15 -4.94 2.89 4.43
N LEU A 16 -6.07 2.38 3.95
CA LEU A 16 -7.32 2.33 4.71
C LEU A 16 -7.18 1.41 5.93
N THR A 17 -6.60 0.23 5.76
CA THR A 17 -6.37 -0.72 6.84
C THR A 17 -5.45 -0.13 7.90
N LYS A 18 -4.35 0.53 7.48
CA LYS A 18 -3.45 1.25 8.38
C LYS A 18 -4.20 2.30 9.18
N ARG A 19 -5.06 3.10 8.54
CA ARG A 19 -5.87 4.10 9.24
C ARG A 19 -6.74 3.48 10.34
N SER A 20 -7.41 2.36 10.05
CA SER A 20 -8.19 1.64 11.06
C SER A 20 -7.32 1.16 12.23
N PHE A 21 -6.14 0.59 11.94
CA PHE A 21 -5.21 0.15 12.99
C PHE A 21 -4.73 1.31 13.88
N VAL A 22 -4.39 2.46 13.28
CA VAL A 22 -4.01 3.67 14.04
C VAL A 22 -5.14 4.12 14.95
N LEU A 23 -6.38 4.15 14.45
CA LEU A 23 -7.55 4.54 15.25
C LEU A 23 -7.83 3.57 16.40
N GLU A 24 -7.51 2.29 16.21
CA GLU A 24 -7.61 1.25 17.23
C GLU A 24 -6.38 1.19 18.16
N GLY A 25 -5.37 2.03 17.95
CA GLY A 25 -4.13 2.03 18.74
C GLY A 25 -3.23 0.80 18.51
N LYS A 26 -3.38 0.12 17.38
CA LYS A 26 -2.61 -1.07 17.01
C LYS A 26 -1.29 -0.70 16.32
N ASN A 27 -0.30 -1.59 16.41
CA ASN A 27 0.98 -1.46 15.69
C ASN A 27 0.73 -1.52 14.16
N THR A 28 1.40 -0.64 13.41
CA THR A 28 1.27 -0.56 11.94
C THR A 28 2.56 -0.85 11.16
N GLU A 29 3.64 -1.28 11.81
CA GLU A 29 4.96 -1.46 11.17
C GLU A 29 4.92 -2.42 9.99
N GLU A 30 4.15 -3.50 10.10
CA GLU A 30 3.96 -4.45 9.00
C GLU A 30 3.22 -3.82 7.81
N LEU A 31 2.20 -3.00 8.08
CA LEU A 31 1.46 -2.27 7.04
C LEU A 31 2.36 -1.21 6.39
N ASP A 32 3.20 -0.53 7.18
CA ASP A 32 4.18 0.43 6.69
C ASP A 32 5.25 -0.21 5.81
N TYR A 33 5.68 -1.43 6.13
CA TYR A 33 6.56 -2.20 5.26
C TYR A 33 5.87 -2.57 3.94
N LYS A 34 4.64 -3.12 4.00
CA LYS A 34 3.88 -3.50 2.80
C LYS A 34 3.57 -2.30 1.89
N ILE A 35 3.17 -1.17 2.45
CA ILE A 35 2.92 0.06 1.69
C ILE A 35 4.16 0.49 0.92
N ARG A 36 5.34 0.48 1.56
CA ARG A 36 6.60 0.84 0.89
C ARG A 36 6.95 -0.08 -0.26
N LEU A 37 6.71 -1.38 -0.12
CA LEU A 37 6.94 -2.34 -1.21
C LEU A 37 6.05 -2.05 -2.41
N VAL A 38 4.75 -1.82 -2.19
CA VAL A 38 3.80 -1.51 -3.27
C VAL A 38 4.12 -0.15 -3.92
N GLU A 39 4.47 0.87 -3.12
CA GLU A 39 4.87 2.18 -3.65
C GLU A 39 6.14 2.09 -4.52
N GLN A 40 7.10 1.23 -4.14
CA GLN A 40 8.28 0.96 -4.95
C GLN A 40 7.91 0.23 -6.25
N GLU A 41 7.06 -0.78 -6.20
CA GLU A 41 6.65 -1.55 -7.38
C GLU A 41 5.89 -0.67 -8.40
N ILE A 42 5.00 0.21 -7.93
CA ILE A 42 4.32 1.20 -8.78
C ILE A 42 5.35 2.11 -9.45
N LYS A 43 6.33 2.62 -8.69
CA LYS A 43 7.38 3.49 -9.22
C LYS A 43 8.17 2.79 -10.33
N GLU A 44 8.56 1.54 -10.11
CA GLU A 44 9.28 0.74 -11.11
C GLU A 44 8.46 0.45 -12.37
N HIS A 45 7.13 0.39 -12.26
CA HIS A 45 6.23 0.25 -13.42
C HIS A 45 5.99 1.57 -14.17
N LEU A 46 6.09 2.72 -13.51
CA LEU A 46 5.94 4.03 -14.13
C LEU A 46 7.22 4.54 -14.80
N GLU A 47 8.38 4.08 -14.33
CA GLU A 47 9.70 4.42 -14.91
C GLU A 47 10.10 3.52 -16.10
N LYS A 48 9.33 2.46 -16.39
CA LYS A 48 9.51 1.55 -17.55
C LYS A 48 8.64 1.95 -18.73
#